data_AF-A0A8S3K131-F1
#
_entry.id   AF-A0A8S3K131-F1
#
_cell.length_a   1.000
_cell.length_b   1.000
_cell.length_c   1.000
_cell.angle_alpha   90.00
_cell.angle_beta   90.00
_cell.angle_gamma   90.00
#
_symmetry.space_group_name_H-M   'P 1'
#
loop_
_entity.id
_entity.type
_entity.pdbx_description
1 polymer ?
#
loop_
_entity_poly.entity_id
_entity_poly.type
_entity_poly.pdbx_seq_one_letter_code
_entity_poly.pdbx_strand_id
1 'polypeptide(L)'
;KSRKIRANNQDANAAKEFAGNQISTSKYNLLTFLPKNLFEQFRRLANAYFLFLLCLQLIPQISSLAPVTTILPLVFVLSLTAIKDASDDIARHRSDSQVNNRETKTVVGGELVTKKWK
;
A
#
# COMPACT_ATOMS: atom_id res chain seq x y z
N LYS A 1 -15.40 19.04 -15.08
CA LYS A 1 -15.05 20.00 -13.99
C LYS A 1 -13.72 20.68 -14.36
N SER A 2 -13.63 22.01 -14.31
CA SER A 2 -12.40 22.77 -14.64
C SER A 2 -11.69 23.27 -13.37
N ARG A 3 -10.35 23.18 -13.33
CA ARG A 3 -9.51 23.67 -12.22
C ARG A 3 -8.99 25.07 -12.56
N LYS A 4 -9.26 26.05 -11.69
CA LYS A 4 -8.78 27.44 -11.84
C LYS A 4 -7.75 27.77 -10.75
N ILE A 5 -6.55 28.19 -11.15
CA ILE A 5 -5.43 28.54 -10.26
C ILE A 5 -5.04 29.99 -10.53
N ARG A 6 -4.77 30.78 -9.47
CA ARG A 6 -4.26 32.15 -9.59
C ARG A 6 -2.76 32.17 -9.34
N ALA A 7 -1.98 32.81 -10.21
CA ALA A 7 -0.54 32.98 -10.00
C ALA A 7 -0.28 33.98 -8.85
N ASN A 8 0.75 33.74 -8.05
CA ASN A 8 1.21 34.62 -6.96
C ASN A 8 0.14 35.02 -5.92
N ASN A 9 -0.93 34.24 -5.78
CA ASN A 9 -1.98 34.48 -4.78
C ASN A 9 -2.28 33.19 -4.02
N GLN A 10 -1.59 32.99 -2.89
CA GLN A 10 -1.71 31.79 -2.08
C GLN A 10 -3.08 31.70 -1.40
N ASP A 11 -3.61 32.80 -0.86
CA ASP A 11 -4.89 32.82 -0.11
C ASP A 11 -6.07 32.42 -1.00
N ALA A 12 -6.14 32.93 -2.23
CA ALA A 12 -7.19 32.59 -3.18
C ALA A 12 -7.12 31.12 -3.67
N ASN A 13 -5.93 30.50 -3.63
CA ASN A 13 -5.75 29.09 -3.95
C ASN A 13 -5.97 28.18 -2.72
N ALA A 14 -5.65 28.66 -1.50
CA ALA A 14 -5.84 27.93 -0.25
C ALA A 14 -7.32 27.67 0.04
N ALA A 15 -8.20 28.61 -0.30
CA ALA A 15 -9.66 28.46 -0.18
C ALA A 15 -10.25 27.31 -1.02
N LYS A 16 -9.47 26.66 -1.90
CA LYS A 16 -9.92 25.58 -2.80
C LYS A 16 -9.51 24.18 -2.35
N GLU A 17 -8.86 24.04 -1.19
CA GLU A 17 -8.48 22.76 -0.56
C GLU A 17 -7.85 21.76 -1.55
N PHE A 18 -6.87 22.21 -2.33
CA PHE A 18 -6.12 21.31 -3.20
C PHE A 18 -5.29 20.31 -2.39
N ALA A 19 -5.10 19.11 -2.92
CA ALA A 19 -4.19 18.14 -2.34
C ALA A 19 -2.78 18.72 -2.23
N GLY A 20 -2.08 18.36 -1.15
CA GLY A 20 -0.68 18.70 -0.96
C GLY A 20 0.23 18.06 -2.00
N ASN A 21 1.52 18.42 -1.97
CA ASN A 21 2.49 17.95 -2.96
C ASN A 21 3.17 16.62 -2.56
N GLN A 22 2.70 15.99 -1.48
CA GLN A 22 3.22 14.70 -1.04
C GLN A 22 2.87 13.59 -2.03
N ILE A 23 3.86 12.76 -2.37
CA ILE A 23 3.71 11.53 -3.16
C ILE A 23 3.68 10.33 -2.22
N SER A 24 2.79 9.38 -2.48
CA SER A 24 2.72 8.08 -1.81
C SER A 24 2.53 7.00 -2.86
N THR A 25 3.56 6.18 -3.07
CA THR A 25 3.53 5.02 -3.95
C THR A 25 3.41 3.72 -3.18
N SER A 26 3.68 3.74 -1.88
CA SER A 26 3.43 2.62 -0.98
C SER A 26 1.94 2.26 -0.89
N LYS A 27 1.67 0.96 -0.81
CA LYS A 27 0.33 0.38 -0.88
C LYS A 27 -0.26 0.07 0.49
N TYR A 28 0.60 -0.18 1.48
CA TYR A 28 0.23 -0.62 2.80
C TYR A 28 0.72 0.36 3.87
N ASN A 29 -0.04 0.45 4.95
CA ASN A 29 0.42 0.92 6.24
C ASN A 29 0.46 -0.26 7.23
N LEU A 30 0.98 -0.05 8.43
CA LEU A 30 1.17 -1.12 9.42
C LEU A 30 -0.12 -1.91 9.74
N LEU A 31 -1.27 -1.23 9.79
CA LEU A 31 -2.57 -1.85 10.12
C LEU A 31 -3.24 -2.50 8.90
N THR A 32 -3.11 -1.87 7.74
CA THR A 32 -3.75 -2.33 6.49
C THR A 32 -2.97 -3.43 5.80
N PHE A 33 -1.69 -3.64 6.15
CA PHE A 33 -0.84 -4.64 5.53
C PHE A 33 -1.48 -6.03 5.56
N LEU A 34 -1.76 -6.56 6.74
CA LEU A 34 -2.28 -7.92 6.88
C LEU A 34 -3.63 -8.14 6.16
N PRO A 35 -4.70 -7.35 6.42
CA PRO A 35 -6.00 -7.60 5.79
C PRO A 35 -5.97 -7.40 4.27
N LYS A 36 -5.27 -6.36 3.79
CA LYS A 36 -5.23 -6.06 2.35
C LYS A 36 -4.33 -7.03 1.60
N ASN A 37 -3.18 -7.41 2.17
CA ASN A 37 -2.28 -8.37 1.57
C ASN A 37 -2.94 -9.75 1.46
N LEU A 38 -3.55 -10.25 2.55
CA LEU A 38 -4.27 -11.53 2.51
C LEU A 38 -5.42 -11.52 1.50
N PHE A 39 -6.20 -10.45 1.46
CA PHE A 39 -7.28 -10.32 0.46
C PHE A 39 -6.75 -10.43 -0.96
N GLU A 40 -5.63 -9.78 -1.27
CA GLU A 40 -5.01 -9.86 -2.60
C GLU A 40 -4.42 -11.23 -2.90
N GLN A 41 -3.83 -11.89 -1.90
CA GLN A 41 -3.32 -13.24 -2.06
C GLN A 41 -4.46 -14.24 -2.34
N PHE A 42 -5.59 -14.18 -1.64
CA PHE A 42 -6.72 -15.08 -1.87
C PHE A 42 -7.54 -14.76 -3.11
N ARG A 43 -7.39 -13.57 -3.72
CA ARG A 43 -7.94 -13.31 -5.07
C ARG A 43 -7.24 -14.12 -6.17
N ARG A 44 -6.08 -14.72 -5.90
CA ARG A 44 -5.43 -15.63 -6.85
C ARG A 44 -6.12 -16.99 -6.79
N LEU A 45 -6.53 -17.51 -7.95
CA LEU A 45 -7.28 -18.76 -8.06
C LEU A 45 -6.61 -19.94 -7.34
N ALA A 46 -5.28 -20.06 -7.43
CA ALA A 46 -4.54 -21.13 -6.74
C ALA A 46 -4.69 -21.05 -5.21
N ASN A 47 -4.55 -19.85 -4.62
CA ASN A 47 -4.67 -19.65 -3.18
C ASN A 47 -6.12 -19.84 -2.71
N ALA A 48 -7.10 -19.37 -3.50
CA ALA A 48 -8.52 -19.60 -3.23
C ALA A 48 -8.87 -21.10 -3.28
N TYR A 49 -8.32 -21.83 -4.24
CA TYR A 49 -8.50 -23.27 -4.38
C TYR A 49 -7.97 -24.02 -3.15
N PHE A 50 -6.74 -23.73 -2.71
CA PHE A 50 -6.18 -24.36 -1.51
C PHE A 50 -6.94 -23.98 -0.24
N LEU A 51 -7.44 -22.74 -0.14
CA LEU A 51 -8.29 -22.33 0.98
C LEU A 51 -9.60 -23.13 1.01
N PHE A 52 -10.24 -23.31 -0.15
CA PHE A 52 -11.47 -24.10 -0.25
C PHE A 52 -11.21 -25.58 0.10
N LEU A 53 -10.12 -26.16 -0.43
CA LEU A 53 -9.71 -27.51 -0.05
C LEU A 53 -9.47 -27.65 1.45
N LEU A 54 -8.82 -26.66 2.06
CA LEU A 54 -8.60 -26.63 3.50
C LEU A 54 -9.93 -26.61 4.26
N CYS A 55 -10.90 -25.78 3.86
CA CYS A 55 -12.23 -25.75 4.47
C CYS A 55 -12.94 -27.11 4.40
N LEU A 56 -12.85 -27.81 3.27
CA LEU A 56 -13.42 -29.16 3.12
C LEU A 56 -12.70 -30.18 4.03
N GLN A 57 -11.38 -30.07 4.17
CA GLN A 57 -10.59 -30.99 4.99
C GLN A 57 -10.80 -30.80 6.50
N LEU A 58 -11.29 -29.63 6.93
CA LEU A 58 -11.66 -29.39 8.33
C LEU A 58 -12.95 -30.13 8.74
N ILE A 59 -13.71 -30.66 7.78
CA ILE A 59 -14.91 -31.47 8.03
C ILE A 59 -14.48 -32.95 8.14
N PRO A 60 -14.47 -33.54 9.36
CA PRO A 60 -13.92 -34.89 9.58
C PRO A 60 -14.62 -35.99 8.79
N GLN A 61 -15.88 -35.78 8.40
CA GLN A 61 -16.68 -36.74 7.65
C GLN A 61 -16.33 -36.76 6.14
N ILE A 62 -15.71 -35.70 5.63
CA ILE A 62 -15.34 -35.55 4.21
C ILE A 62 -13.86 -35.85 4.01
N SER A 63 -13.02 -35.54 5.00
CA SER A 63 -11.57 -35.67 4.89
C SER A 63 -11.06 -37.07 5.24
N SER A 64 -10.28 -37.67 4.33
CA SER A 64 -9.46 -38.87 4.60
C SER A 64 -8.01 -38.54 4.98
N LEU A 65 -7.61 -37.26 4.87
CA LEU A 65 -6.23 -36.79 5.07
C LEU A 65 -6.14 -35.84 6.28
N ALA A 66 -4.95 -35.80 6.90
CA ALA A 66 -4.67 -34.85 7.97
C ALA A 66 -4.64 -33.41 7.42
N PRO A 67 -5.39 -32.45 8.00
CA PRO A 67 -5.44 -31.06 7.53
C PRO A 67 -4.07 -30.37 7.43
N VAL A 68 -3.10 -30.82 8.25
CA VAL A 68 -1.71 -30.34 8.25
C VAL A 68 -1.08 -30.40 6.85
N THR A 69 -1.41 -31.41 6.05
CA THR A 69 -0.86 -31.60 4.69
C THR A 69 -1.24 -30.46 3.73
N THR A 70 -2.35 -29.75 3.98
CA THR A 70 -2.80 -28.59 3.19
C THR A 70 -2.49 -27.26 3.88
N ILE A 71 -2.60 -27.18 5.22
CA ILE A 71 -2.29 -25.96 5.98
C ILE A 71 -0.83 -25.56 5.78
N LEU A 72 0.10 -26.50 5.93
CA LEU A 72 1.53 -26.21 5.92
C LEU A 72 2.00 -25.56 4.60
N PRO A 73 1.76 -26.13 3.41
CA PRO A 73 2.18 -25.51 2.15
C PRO A 73 1.45 -24.18 1.89
N LEU A 74 0.17 -24.07 2.25
CA LEU A 74 -0.59 -22.83 2.07
C LEU A 74 -0.01 -21.69 2.91
N VAL A 75 0.18 -21.92 4.22
CA VAL A 75 0.76 -20.91 5.11
C VAL A 75 2.17 -20.54 4.69
N PHE A 76 2.98 -21.51 4.27
CA PHE A 76 4.35 -21.27 3.80
C PHE A 76 4.38 -20.33 2.58
N VAL A 77 3.61 -20.63 1.54
CA VAL A 77 3.55 -19.80 0.32
C VAL A 77 2.98 -18.41 0.62
N LEU A 78 1.93 -18.33 1.44
CA LEU A 78 1.34 -17.04 1.82
C LEU A 78 2.31 -16.18 2.62
N SER A 79 3.08 -16.79 3.51
CA SER A 79 4.08 -16.11 4.34
C SER A 79 5.25 -15.58 3.51
N LEU A 80 5.80 -16.39 2.61
CA LEU A 80 6.88 -15.95 1.71
C LEU A 80 6.43 -14.78 0.82
N THR A 81 5.21 -14.85 0.29
CA THR A 81 4.64 -13.77 -0.53
C THR A 81 4.44 -12.50 0.30
N ALA A 82 3.91 -12.61 1.52
CA ALA A 82 3.73 -11.48 2.41
C ALA A 82 5.08 -10.81 2.78
N ILE A 83 6.11 -11.60 3.10
CA ILE A 83 7.45 -11.07 3.42
C ILE A 83 8.01 -10.29 2.24
N LYS A 84 7.89 -10.84 1.02
CA LYS A 84 8.32 -10.15 -0.20
C LYS A 84 7.57 -8.82 -0.37
N ASP A 85 6.24 -8.86 -0.30
CA ASP A 85 5.41 -7.68 -0.48
C ASP A 85 5.71 -6.59 0.57
N ALA A 86 5.96 -6.99 1.82
CA ALA A 86 6.36 -6.09 2.90
C ALA A 86 7.71 -5.42 2.60
N SER A 87 8.71 -6.20 2.17
CA SER A 87 10.04 -5.69 1.82
C SER A 87 9.94 -4.67 0.67
N ASP A 88 9.20 -5.01 -0.38
CA ASP A 88 9.01 -4.13 -1.54
C ASP A 88 8.29 -2.84 -1.13
N ASP A 89 7.28 -2.92 -0.26
CA ASP A 89 6.55 -1.73 0.20
C ASP A 89 7.40 -0.84 1.12
N ILE A 90 8.26 -1.42 1.97
CA ILE A 90 9.24 -0.66 2.78
C ILE A 90 10.19 0.12 1.87
N ALA A 91 10.67 -0.49 0.77
CA ALA A 91 11.51 0.21 -0.19
C ALA A 91 10.76 1.40 -0.83
N ARG A 92 9.48 1.25 -1.15
CA ARG A 92 8.62 2.35 -1.64
C ARG A 92 8.48 3.47 -0.61
N HIS A 93 8.19 3.14 0.66
CA HIS A 93 8.11 4.14 1.74
C HIS A 93 9.40 4.95 1.89
N ARG A 94 10.56 4.28 1.78
CA ARG A 94 11.87 4.97 1.81
C ARG A 94 12.04 5.89 0.62
N SER A 95 11.70 5.44 -0.58
CA SER A 95 11.78 6.26 -1.81
C SER A 95 10.84 7.47 -1.75
N ASP A 96 9.59 7.27 -1.35
CA ASP A 96 8.60 8.34 -1.16
C ASP A 96 9.12 9.36 -0.15
N SER A 97 9.70 8.92 0.97
CA SER A 97 10.29 9.81 1.98
C SER A 97 11.43 10.66 1.41
N GLN A 98 12.30 10.10 0.57
CA GLN A 98 13.38 10.85 -0.07
C GLN A 98 12.84 11.95 -1.01
N VAL A 99 11.85 11.61 -1.84
CA VAL A 99 11.24 12.58 -2.77
C VAL A 99 10.51 13.68 -2.01
N ASN A 100 9.68 13.31 -1.04
CA ASN A 100 8.90 14.26 -0.24
C ASN A 100 9.73 15.20 0.62
N ASN A 101 10.96 14.81 0.97
CA ASN A 101 11.88 15.66 1.73
C ASN A 101 12.92 16.38 0.88
N ARG A 102 12.91 16.23 -0.46
CA ARG A 102 13.83 16.94 -1.36
C ARG A 102 13.61 18.45 -1.25
N GLU A 103 14.69 19.21 -1.21
CA GLU A 103 14.65 20.67 -1.18
C GLU A 103 14.28 21.25 -2.55
N THR A 104 13.46 22.30 -2.53
CA THR A 104 12.99 23.04 -3.69
C THR A 104 13.02 24.53 -3.41
N LYS A 105 13.16 25.35 -4.45
CA LYS A 105 13.06 26.82 -4.34
C LYS A 105 11.66 27.26 -4.73
N THR A 106 11.01 28.04 -3.87
CA THR A 106 9.66 28.57 -4.08
C THR A 106 9.67 30.07 -3.87
N VAL A 107 8.88 30.82 -4.65
CA VAL A 107 8.76 32.27 -4.47
C VAL A 107 7.67 32.56 -3.45
N VAL A 108 8.02 33.26 -2.37
CA VAL A 108 7.09 33.70 -1.32
C VAL A 108 7.36 35.18 -1.04
N GLY A 109 6.35 36.04 -1.19
CA GLY A 109 6.52 37.48 -0.97
C GLY A 109 7.51 38.17 -1.91
N GLY A 110 7.82 37.56 -3.07
CA GLY A 110 8.82 38.06 -4.02
C GLY A 110 10.24 37.54 -3.79
N GLU A 111 10.48 36.78 -2.71
CA GLU A 111 11.78 36.19 -2.40
C GLU A 111 11.82 34.69 -2.68
N LEU A 112 12.99 34.17 -3.05
CA LEU A 112 13.21 32.73 -3.22
C LEU A 112 13.51 32.08 -1.87
N VAL A 113 12.60 31.22 -1.43
CA VAL A 113 12.69 30.47 -0.17
C VAL A 113 12.85 28.98 -0.44
N THR A 114 13.79 28.35 0.25
CA THR A 114 13.97 26.88 0.22
C THR A 114 12.88 26.20 1.05
N LYS A 115 12.15 25.27 0.45
CA LYS A 115 11.13 24.43 1.11
C LYS A 115 11.26 22.98 0.68
N LYS A 116 10.80 22.06 1.52
CA LYS A 116 10.67 20.65 1.14
C LYS A 116 9.60 20.49 0.06
N TRP A 117 9.71 19.43 -0.72
CA TRP A 117 8.76 19.10 -1.78
C TRP A 117 7.32 19.00 -1.27
N LYS A 118 7.10 18.33 -0.13
CA LYS A 118 5.77 18.09 0.45
C LYS A 118 5.11 19.33 1.05
#